data_AF-A0A7Z9JGP0-F1
#
_entry.id   AF-A0A7Z9JGP0-F1
#
_cell.length_a   1.000
_cell.length_b   1.000
_cell.length_c   1.000
_cell.angle_alpha   90.00
_cell.angle_beta   90.00
_cell.angle_gamma   90.00
#
_symmetry.space_group_name_H-M   'P 1'
#
loop_
_entity.id
_entity.type
_entity.pdbx_description
1 polymer ?
#
loop_
_entity_poly.entity_id
_entity_poly.type
_entity_poly.pdbx_seq_one_letter_code
_entity_poly.pdbx_strand_id
1 'polypeptide(L)'
;MLLSTSMAQLLTLGENWKAKHQVLYEAKSHDAIRLRMHRAFSWMRKAETFALPDDADARLIFSWVAMNTLYAKWDSDRANRDSEWQVREEFLTRMVKGDGEGRIQTILLENRKLCDRLLSEEHLINSYWGNPSEDEARKARSKPRRIGKHYHVADEVIKVLLPLMNHNASFATCTWDVYVWK
;
A
#
# COMPACT_ATOMS: atom_id res chain seq x y z
N MET A 1 20.92 -10.02 2.38
CA MET A 1 20.91 -10.31 0.92
C MET A 1 19.64 -9.81 0.22
N LEU A 2 18.45 -9.87 0.84
CA LEU A 2 17.21 -9.31 0.24
C LEU A 2 17.21 -7.76 0.15
N LEU A 3 17.76 -7.06 1.15
CA LEU A 3 17.85 -5.58 1.20
C LEU A 3 18.66 -4.97 0.03
N SER A 4 19.71 -5.64 -0.43
CA SER A 4 20.53 -5.13 -1.54
C SER A 4 19.80 -5.22 -2.87
N THR A 5 18.88 -6.18 -3.01
CA THR A 5 18.11 -6.40 -4.24
C THR A 5 16.96 -5.40 -4.35
N SER A 6 16.25 -5.11 -3.25
CA SER A 6 15.18 -4.11 -3.23
C SER A 6 15.70 -2.69 -3.51
N MET A 7 16.81 -2.29 -2.87
CA MET A 7 17.42 -0.98 -3.13
C MET A 7 17.92 -0.87 -4.57
N ALA A 8 18.57 -1.91 -5.12
CA ALA A 8 19.02 -1.90 -6.50
C ALA A 8 17.85 -1.73 -7.49
N GLN A 9 16.76 -2.48 -7.32
CA GLN A 9 15.55 -2.34 -8.12
C GLN A 9 14.94 -0.95 -8.02
N LEU A 10 14.91 -0.37 -6.80
CA LEU A 10 14.40 0.99 -6.57
C LEU A 10 15.27 2.06 -7.26
N LEU A 11 16.59 1.88 -7.27
CA LEU A 11 17.50 2.77 -7.98
C LEU A 11 17.27 2.71 -9.49
N THR A 12 17.22 1.51 -10.07
CA THR A 12 16.92 1.31 -11.50
C THR A 12 15.58 1.91 -11.89
N LEU A 13 14.54 1.67 -11.10
CA LEU A 13 13.22 2.25 -11.35
C LEU A 13 13.25 3.78 -11.24
N GLY A 14 14.00 4.32 -10.28
CA GLY A 14 14.19 5.75 -10.10
C GLY A 14 14.93 6.40 -11.27
N GLU A 15 15.89 5.72 -11.89
CA GLU A 15 16.60 6.18 -13.08
C GLU A 15 15.68 6.22 -14.31
N ASN A 16 14.93 5.14 -14.53
CA ASN A 16 13.92 5.08 -15.60
C ASN A 16 12.89 6.21 -15.45
N TRP A 17 12.45 6.46 -14.22
CA TRP A 17 11.54 7.57 -13.92
C TRP A 17 12.18 8.94 -14.16
N LYS A 18 13.45 9.17 -13.80
CA LYS A 18 14.14 10.45 -14.04
C LYS A 18 14.17 10.80 -15.52
N ALA A 19 14.44 9.83 -16.40
CA ALA A 19 14.41 10.04 -17.85
C ALA A 19 13.01 10.49 -18.31
N LYS A 20 11.95 9.81 -17.86
CA LYS A 20 10.57 10.20 -18.18
C LYS A 20 10.18 11.55 -17.59
N HIS A 21 10.60 11.83 -16.36
CA HIS A 21 10.36 13.08 -15.67
C HIS A 21 10.94 14.26 -16.44
N GLN A 22 12.16 14.13 -16.97
CA GLN A 22 12.81 15.18 -17.76
C GLN A 22 11.98 15.54 -18.99
N VAL A 23 11.52 14.53 -19.75
CA VAL A 23 10.65 14.74 -20.92
C VAL A 23 9.35 15.47 -20.53
N LEU A 24 8.70 15.06 -19.44
CA LEU A 24 7.47 15.70 -18.97
C LEU A 24 7.71 17.13 -18.45
N TYR A 25 8.88 17.38 -17.85
CA TYR A 25 9.30 18.68 -17.35
C TYR A 25 9.51 19.67 -18.50
N GLU A 26 10.24 19.27 -19.54
CA GLU A 26 10.46 20.08 -20.74
C GLU A 26 9.16 20.36 -21.48
N ALA A 27 8.26 19.37 -21.54
CA ALA A 27 6.93 19.52 -22.11
C ALA A 27 5.95 20.33 -21.24
N LYS A 28 6.35 20.77 -20.04
CA LYS A 28 5.51 21.51 -19.07
C LYS A 28 4.14 20.87 -18.84
N SER A 29 4.12 19.55 -18.68
CA SER A 29 2.88 18.79 -18.56
C SER A 29 2.88 17.84 -17.35
N HIS A 30 1.67 17.41 -16.97
CA HIS A 30 1.45 16.37 -15.96
C HIS A 30 2.10 16.66 -14.59
N ASP A 31 2.12 17.92 -14.14
CA ASP A 31 2.77 18.35 -12.89
C ASP A 31 2.37 17.50 -11.67
N ALA A 32 1.09 17.13 -11.60
CA ALA A 32 0.57 16.28 -10.54
C ALA A 32 1.22 14.88 -10.51
N ILE A 33 1.46 14.22 -11.65
CA ILE A 33 2.14 12.92 -11.66
C ILE A 33 3.63 13.09 -11.34
N ARG A 34 4.25 14.19 -11.82
CA ARG A 34 5.66 14.49 -11.57
C ARG A 34 5.94 14.61 -10.07
N LEU A 35 5.13 15.41 -9.38
CA LEU A 35 5.26 15.62 -7.94
C LEU A 35 5.00 14.35 -7.12
N ARG A 36 3.96 13.58 -7.48
CA ARG A 36 3.62 12.33 -6.79
C ARG A 36 4.72 11.29 -6.88
N MET A 37 5.21 11.04 -8.08
CA MET A 37 6.30 10.10 -8.30
C MET A 37 7.57 10.56 -7.58
N HIS A 38 7.92 11.85 -7.68
CA HIS A 38 9.08 12.39 -6.97
C HIS A 38 9.00 12.12 -5.46
N ARG A 39 7.86 12.43 -4.82
CA ARG A 39 7.64 12.18 -3.39
C ARG A 39 7.68 10.68 -3.06
N ALA A 40 7.01 9.85 -3.85
CA ALA A 40 6.98 8.41 -3.65
C ALA A 40 8.39 7.81 -3.67
N PHE A 41 9.22 8.15 -4.66
CA PHE A 41 10.61 7.67 -4.72
C PHE A 41 11.45 8.17 -3.53
N SER A 42 11.28 9.43 -3.12
CA SER A 42 12.00 9.97 -1.96
C SER A 42 11.66 9.21 -0.67
N TRP A 43 10.38 8.93 -0.43
CA TRP A 43 9.94 8.18 0.75
C TRP A 43 10.30 6.68 0.68
N MET A 44 10.20 6.05 -0.50
CA MET A 44 10.66 4.66 -0.68
C MET A 44 12.15 4.53 -0.39
N ARG A 45 12.99 5.45 -0.89
CA ARG A 45 14.43 5.42 -0.60
C ARG A 45 14.70 5.58 0.88
N LYS A 46 13.96 6.47 1.56
CA LYS A 46 14.09 6.65 3.00
C LYS A 46 13.67 5.38 3.76
N ALA A 47 12.59 4.72 3.35
CA ALA A 47 12.15 3.45 3.94
C ALA A 47 13.26 2.38 3.89
N GLU A 48 13.96 2.27 2.76
CA GLU A 48 15.06 1.31 2.58
C GLU A 48 16.33 1.65 3.39
N THR A 49 16.44 2.84 4.00
CA THR A 49 17.56 3.16 4.91
C THR A 49 17.41 2.56 6.30
N PHE A 50 16.20 2.12 6.66
CA PHE A 50 15.89 1.53 7.96
C PHE A 50 16.18 0.03 7.96
N ALA A 51 16.95 -0.45 8.93
CA ALA A 51 17.37 -1.84 9.00
C ALA A 51 16.24 -2.74 9.52
N LEU A 52 16.19 -3.99 9.06
CA LEU A 52 15.32 -5.01 9.64
C LEU A 52 16.16 -5.98 10.50
N PRO A 53 15.66 -6.43 11.67
CA PRO A 53 14.33 -6.16 12.21
C PRO A 53 14.21 -4.88 13.06
N ASP A 54 15.32 -4.25 13.43
CA ASP A 54 15.35 -3.23 14.49
C ASP A 54 14.53 -1.96 14.20
N ASP A 55 14.46 -1.54 12.92
CA ASP A 55 13.72 -0.36 12.48
C ASP A 55 12.45 -0.73 11.67
N ALA A 56 11.85 -1.89 11.92
CA ALA A 56 10.71 -2.38 11.14
C ALA A 56 9.52 -1.41 11.10
N ASP A 57 9.20 -0.76 12.22
CA ASP A 57 8.10 0.20 12.31
C ASP A 57 8.36 1.43 11.46
N ALA A 58 9.58 1.97 11.50
CA ALA A 58 9.98 3.10 10.67
C ALA A 58 9.93 2.71 9.19
N ARG A 59 10.46 1.55 8.81
CA ARG A 59 10.39 1.07 7.44
C ARG A 59 8.95 0.92 6.95
N LEU A 60 8.05 0.39 7.79
CA LEU A 60 6.63 0.25 7.48
C LEU A 60 5.96 1.61 7.27
N ILE A 61 6.14 2.55 8.22
CA ILE A 61 5.54 3.89 8.17
C ILE A 61 6.00 4.64 6.92
N PHE A 62 7.29 4.64 6.62
CA PHE A 62 7.81 5.35 5.45
C PHE A 62 7.38 4.69 4.12
N SER A 63 7.27 3.36 4.09
CA SER A 63 6.69 2.64 2.95
C SER A 63 5.21 3.00 2.75
N TRP A 64 4.46 3.14 3.84
CA TRP A 64 3.05 3.57 3.82
C TRP A 64 2.92 5.01 3.30
N VAL A 65 3.75 5.94 3.78
CA VAL A 65 3.79 7.32 3.27
C VAL A 65 4.09 7.33 1.78
N ALA A 66 5.08 6.56 1.32
CA ALA A 66 5.40 6.45 -0.10
C ALA A 66 4.20 5.99 -0.93
N MET A 67 3.51 4.93 -0.49
CA MET A 67 2.29 4.42 -1.13
C MET A 67 1.20 5.50 -1.20
N ASN A 68 0.94 6.20 -0.10
CA ASN A 68 -0.08 7.26 -0.04
C ASN A 68 0.23 8.39 -1.02
N THR A 69 1.51 8.76 -1.17
CA THR A 69 1.90 9.79 -2.15
C THR A 69 1.74 9.35 -3.60
N LEU A 70 1.80 8.05 -3.88
CA LEU A 70 1.72 7.50 -5.23
C LEU A 70 0.31 7.60 -5.81
N TYR A 71 -0.70 7.27 -4.99
CA TYR A 71 -2.10 7.30 -5.43
C TYR A 71 -2.82 8.62 -5.13
N ALA A 72 -2.28 9.46 -4.24
CA ALA A 72 -2.92 10.72 -3.85
C ALA A 72 -3.42 11.49 -5.08
N LYS A 73 -4.67 11.95 -5.06
CA LYS A 73 -5.20 12.91 -6.01
C LYS A 73 -5.46 14.19 -5.24
N TRP A 74 -4.84 15.29 -5.66
CA TRP A 74 -5.14 16.60 -5.11
C TRP A 74 -6.28 17.20 -5.92
N ASP A 75 -7.40 17.46 -5.26
CA ASP A 75 -8.51 18.23 -5.79
C ASP A 75 -8.73 19.45 -4.88
N SER A 76 -8.81 20.63 -5.47
CA SER A 76 -9.10 21.87 -4.77
C SER A 76 -10.57 21.94 -4.32
N ASP A 77 -11.46 21.23 -4.99
CA ASP A 77 -12.86 21.15 -4.61
C ASP A 77 -13.09 20.04 -3.58
N ARG A 78 -13.16 20.44 -2.31
CA ARG A 78 -13.39 19.50 -1.20
C ARG A 78 -14.75 18.80 -1.28
N ALA A 79 -15.75 19.41 -1.90
CA ALA A 79 -17.10 18.86 -1.94
C ALA A 79 -17.24 17.70 -2.94
N ASN A 80 -16.42 17.71 -4.00
CA ASN A 80 -16.41 16.69 -5.05
C ASN A 80 -15.22 15.71 -4.93
N ARG A 81 -14.46 15.78 -3.84
CA ARG A 81 -13.30 14.92 -3.64
C ARG A 81 -13.74 13.48 -3.36
N ASP A 82 -13.27 12.55 -4.18
CA ASP A 82 -13.39 11.12 -3.92
C ASP A 82 -12.86 10.77 -2.52
N SER A 83 -13.53 9.83 -1.84
CA SER A 83 -13.02 9.33 -0.56
C SER A 83 -11.63 8.72 -0.74
N GLU A 84 -10.77 8.83 0.28
CA GLU A 84 -9.41 8.25 0.19
C GLU A 84 -9.47 6.74 -0.11
N TRP A 85 -10.47 6.06 0.45
CA TRP A 85 -10.72 4.65 0.17
C TRP A 85 -10.99 4.39 -1.32
N GLN A 86 -11.88 5.16 -1.96
CA GLN A 86 -12.17 5.02 -3.39
C GLN A 86 -10.93 5.26 -4.26
N VAL A 87 -10.16 6.32 -3.97
CA VAL A 87 -8.93 6.62 -4.73
C VAL A 87 -7.91 5.49 -4.61
N ARG A 88 -7.75 4.95 -3.39
CA ARG A 88 -6.84 3.83 -3.12
C ARG A 88 -7.32 2.56 -3.84
N GLU A 89 -8.59 2.23 -3.73
CA GLU A 89 -9.18 1.05 -4.38
C GLU A 89 -9.05 1.11 -5.90
N GLU A 90 -9.35 2.26 -6.50
CA GLU A 90 -9.19 2.47 -7.94
C GLU A 90 -7.71 2.29 -8.37
N PHE A 91 -6.78 2.86 -7.60
CA PHE A 91 -5.35 2.72 -7.87
C PHE A 91 -4.87 1.27 -7.80
N LEU A 92 -5.22 0.55 -6.72
CA LEU A 92 -4.85 -0.87 -6.56
C LEU A 92 -5.49 -1.74 -7.65
N THR A 93 -6.73 -1.45 -8.03
CA THR A 93 -7.42 -2.17 -9.12
C THR A 93 -6.71 -1.97 -10.46
N ARG A 94 -6.30 -0.73 -10.77
CA ARG A 94 -5.53 -0.43 -11.99
C ARG A 94 -4.16 -1.13 -11.98
N MET A 95 -3.51 -1.18 -10.81
CA MET A 95 -2.22 -1.85 -10.64
C MET A 95 -2.33 -3.36 -10.91
N VAL A 96 -3.33 -4.03 -10.33
CA VAL A 96 -3.59 -5.46 -10.56
C VAL A 96 -3.94 -5.73 -12.02
N LYS A 97 -4.81 -4.92 -12.64
CA LYS A 97 -5.16 -5.05 -14.06
C LYS A 97 -3.96 -4.86 -15.00
N GLY A 98 -2.99 -4.04 -14.61
CA GLY A 98 -1.77 -3.80 -15.38
C GLY A 98 -0.66 -4.81 -15.13
N ASP A 99 -0.81 -5.71 -14.16
CA ASP A 99 0.20 -6.71 -13.78
C ASP A 99 0.14 -7.95 -14.68
N GLY A 100 0.44 -7.76 -15.97
CA GLY A 100 0.40 -8.85 -16.96
C GLY A 100 1.40 -9.98 -16.70
N GLU A 101 2.41 -9.75 -15.86
CA GLU A 101 3.39 -10.76 -15.46
C GLU A 101 3.03 -11.46 -14.13
N GLY A 102 1.94 -11.08 -13.46
CA GLY A 102 1.51 -11.69 -12.20
C GLY A 102 2.48 -11.51 -11.03
N ARG A 103 3.24 -10.40 -11.00
CA ARG A 103 4.23 -10.12 -9.94
C ARG A 103 3.57 -9.92 -8.59
N ILE A 104 2.42 -9.23 -8.54
CA ILE A 104 1.64 -9.02 -7.31
C ILE A 104 1.15 -10.35 -6.77
N GLN A 105 0.61 -11.19 -7.65
CA GLN A 105 0.17 -12.54 -7.27
C GLN A 105 1.32 -13.35 -6.68
N THR A 106 2.47 -13.34 -7.37
CA THR A 106 3.67 -14.07 -6.95
C THR A 106 4.11 -13.65 -5.56
N ILE A 107 4.25 -12.33 -5.31
CA ILE A 107 4.63 -11.79 -3.99
C ILE A 107 3.62 -12.18 -2.90
N LEU A 108 2.32 -12.10 -3.19
CA LEU A 108 1.28 -12.49 -2.24
C LEU A 108 1.32 -13.99 -1.91
N LEU A 109 1.60 -14.85 -2.91
CA LEU A 109 1.74 -16.29 -2.70
C LEU A 109 2.98 -16.64 -1.88
N GLU A 110 4.12 -16.04 -2.21
CA GLU A 110 5.38 -16.20 -1.44
C GLU A 110 5.21 -15.81 0.03
N ASN A 111 4.41 -14.76 0.28
CA ASN A 111 4.17 -14.21 1.61
C ASN A 111 2.83 -14.64 2.22
N ARG A 112 2.17 -15.65 1.67
CA ARG A 112 0.79 -16.04 2.06
C ARG A 112 0.62 -16.24 3.57
N LYS A 113 1.57 -16.90 4.24
CA LYS A 113 1.50 -17.12 5.69
C LYS A 113 1.48 -15.82 6.49
N LEU A 114 2.24 -14.81 6.04
CA LEU A 114 2.27 -13.48 6.67
C LEU A 114 0.99 -12.71 6.37
N CYS A 115 0.52 -12.75 5.12
CA CYS A 115 -0.76 -12.16 4.72
C CYS A 115 -1.93 -12.76 5.52
N ASP A 116 -2.00 -14.08 5.64
CA ASP A 116 -3.05 -14.77 6.39
C ASP A 116 -3.00 -14.40 7.88
N ARG A 117 -1.81 -14.25 8.48
CA ARG A 117 -1.63 -13.77 9.85
C ARG A 117 -2.21 -12.36 10.03
N LEU A 118 -1.86 -11.42 9.15
CA LEU A 118 -2.39 -10.04 9.18
C LEU A 118 -3.90 -9.98 8.95
N LEU A 119 -4.44 -10.86 8.10
CA LEU A 119 -5.87 -10.95 7.83
C LEU A 119 -6.66 -11.58 8.99
N SER A 120 -6.03 -12.41 9.81
CA SER A 120 -6.62 -13.01 11.01
C SER A 120 -6.47 -12.17 12.28
N GLU A 121 -5.62 -11.15 12.27
CA GLU A 121 -5.33 -10.33 13.45
C GLU A 121 -6.55 -9.50 13.85
N GLU A 122 -7.11 -9.79 15.03
CA GLU A 122 -8.32 -9.15 15.54
C GLU A 122 -8.08 -7.68 15.89
N HIS A 123 -6.87 -7.35 16.35
CA HIS A 123 -6.50 -5.99 16.74
C HIS A 123 -6.40 -5.03 15.55
N LEU A 124 -6.31 -5.55 14.32
CA LEU A 124 -6.31 -4.73 13.09
C LEU A 124 -7.72 -4.48 12.53
N ILE A 125 -8.77 -4.94 13.23
CA ILE A 125 -10.15 -4.87 12.75
C ILE A 125 -10.96 -3.89 13.61
N ASN A 126 -11.45 -2.82 13.00
CA ASN A 126 -12.21 -1.79 13.72
C ASN A 126 -13.45 -2.34 14.45
N SER A 127 -14.15 -3.35 13.88
CA SER A 127 -15.34 -3.93 14.54
C SER A 127 -15.03 -4.63 15.85
N TYR A 128 -13.82 -5.18 16.00
CA TYR A 128 -13.39 -5.82 17.24
C TYR A 128 -13.30 -4.81 18.39
N TRP A 129 -12.78 -3.60 18.12
CA TRP A 129 -12.70 -2.54 19.13
C TRP A 129 -14.05 -1.97 19.53
N GLY A 130 -15.07 -2.11 18.68
CA GLY A 130 -16.45 -1.76 19.03
C GLY A 130 -17.11 -2.74 20.01
N ASN A 131 -16.67 -4.01 20.01
CA ASN A 131 -17.14 -5.05 20.92
C ASN A 131 -16.11 -6.20 21.03
N PRO A 132 -15.09 -6.09 21.91
CA PRO A 132 -13.99 -7.03 21.99
C PRO A 132 -14.46 -8.33 22.66
N SER A 133 -15.05 -9.20 21.85
CA SER A 133 -15.61 -10.48 22.26
C SER A 133 -14.98 -11.63 21.46
N GLU A 134 -14.98 -12.82 22.05
CA GLU A 134 -14.47 -14.03 21.39
C GLU A 134 -15.24 -14.35 20.08
N ASP A 135 -16.51 -13.95 19.99
CA ASP A 135 -17.29 -14.10 18.76
C ASP A 135 -16.81 -13.18 17.63
N GLU A 136 -16.48 -11.92 17.92
CA GLU A 136 -15.88 -10.99 16.94
C GLU A 136 -14.46 -11.44 16.54
N ALA A 137 -13.68 -11.86 17.52
CA ALA A 137 -12.35 -12.45 17.33
C ALA A 137 -12.39 -13.69 16.41
N ARG A 138 -13.37 -14.59 16.61
CA ARG A 138 -13.58 -15.76 15.75
C ARG A 138 -13.93 -15.37 14.31
N LYS A 139 -14.74 -14.31 14.11
CA LYS A 139 -15.04 -13.79 12.76
C LYS A 139 -13.78 -13.29 12.07
N ALA A 140 -12.92 -12.56 12.77
CA ALA A 140 -11.62 -12.12 12.26
C ALA A 140 -10.76 -13.30 11.77
N ARG A 141 -10.58 -14.31 12.62
CA ARG A 141 -9.78 -15.51 12.32
C ARG A 141 -10.32 -16.33 11.14
N SER A 142 -11.60 -16.18 10.79
CA SER A 142 -12.20 -16.86 9.63
C SER A 142 -11.90 -16.20 8.27
N LYS A 143 -11.46 -14.94 8.25
CA LYS A 143 -11.22 -14.17 7.00
C LYS A 143 -10.20 -14.83 6.06
N PRO A 144 -9.01 -15.28 6.52
CA PRO A 144 -8.03 -15.90 5.62
C PRO A 144 -8.58 -17.12 4.89
N ARG A 145 -9.42 -17.93 5.55
CA ARG A 145 -10.06 -19.10 4.92
C ARG A 145 -10.95 -18.71 3.74
N ARG A 146 -11.68 -17.59 3.85
CA ARG A 146 -12.56 -17.08 2.79
C ARG A 146 -11.78 -16.45 1.64
N ILE A 147 -10.69 -15.75 1.97
CA ILE A 147 -9.84 -15.02 1.03
C ILE A 147 -8.85 -15.95 0.31
N GLY A 148 -8.48 -17.07 0.94
CA GLY A 148 -7.45 -18.02 0.50
C GLY A 148 -7.57 -18.51 -0.93
N LYS A 149 -8.80 -18.61 -1.47
CA LYS A 149 -9.04 -19.01 -2.86
C LYS A 149 -8.56 -17.98 -3.90
N HIS A 150 -8.49 -16.70 -3.52
CA HIS A 150 -8.18 -15.60 -4.42
C HIS A 150 -6.67 -15.41 -4.66
N TYR A 151 -5.80 -16.00 -3.84
CA TYR A 151 -4.34 -15.95 -4.08
C TYR A 151 -3.92 -16.64 -5.39
N HIS A 152 -4.71 -17.62 -5.88
CA HIS A 152 -4.35 -18.45 -7.02
C HIS A 152 -4.89 -17.94 -8.36
N VAL A 153 -5.71 -16.88 -8.35
CA VAL A 153 -6.31 -16.31 -9.56
C VAL A 153 -5.83 -14.87 -9.69
N ALA A 154 -4.99 -14.59 -10.69
CA ALA A 154 -4.36 -13.28 -10.89
C ALA A 154 -5.39 -12.14 -10.91
N ASP A 155 -6.50 -12.29 -11.66
CA ASP A 155 -7.55 -11.27 -11.73
C ASP A 155 -8.31 -11.07 -10.41
N GLU A 156 -8.19 -12.00 -9.46
CA GLU A 156 -8.85 -11.92 -8.16
C GLU A 156 -7.93 -11.48 -7.03
N VAL A 157 -6.62 -11.27 -7.25
CA VAL A 157 -5.72 -10.90 -6.14
C VAL A 157 -6.09 -9.59 -5.48
N ILE A 158 -6.86 -8.72 -6.16
CA ILE A 158 -7.43 -7.52 -5.58
C ILE A 158 -8.32 -7.81 -4.36
N LYS A 159 -9.00 -8.97 -4.34
CA LYS A 159 -9.82 -9.44 -3.21
C LYS A 159 -8.99 -9.87 -2.00
N VAL A 160 -7.68 -10.06 -2.17
CA VAL A 160 -6.70 -10.28 -1.09
C VAL A 160 -6.06 -8.94 -0.68
N LEU A 161 -5.65 -8.14 -1.67
CA LEU A 161 -4.91 -6.91 -1.47
C LEU A 161 -5.73 -5.83 -0.76
N LEU A 162 -7.01 -5.65 -1.12
CA LEU A 162 -7.87 -4.64 -0.49
C LEU A 162 -8.07 -4.90 1.01
N PRO A 163 -8.43 -6.11 1.47
CA PRO A 163 -8.51 -6.40 2.91
C PRO A 163 -7.18 -6.16 3.66
N LEU A 164 -6.04 -6.55 3.09
CA LEU A 164 -4.73 -6.29 3.69
C LEU A 164 -4.47 -4.79 3.85
N MET A 165 -4.78 -4.01 2.82
CA MET A 165 -4.61 -2.56 2.84
C MET A 165 -5.56 -1.87 3.82
N ASN A 166 -6.77 -2.40 4.03
CA ASN A 166 -7.70 -1.86 5.02
C ASN A 166 -7.19 -2.04 6.45
N HIS A 167 -6.69 -3.23 6.78
CA HIS A 167 -6.13 -3.51 8.11
C HIS A 167 -4.93 -2.59 8.43
N ASN A 168 -4.06 -2.34 7.45
CA ASN A 168 -2.96 -1.37 7.60
C ASN A 168 -3.45 0.08 7.70
N ALA A 169 -4.51 0.44 6.97
CA ALA A 169 -5.08 1.78 7.02
C ALA A 169 -5.68 2.08 8.38
N SER A 170 -6.43 1.14 8.98
CA SER A 170 -6.97 1.28 10.34
C SER A 170 -5.88 1.58 11.38
N PHE A 171 -4.74 0.90 11.27
CA PHE A 171 -3.57 1.14 12.14
C PHE A 171 -3.00 2.56 11.94
N ALA A 172 -2.92 3.02 10.68
CA ALA A 172 -2.41 4.33 10.34
C ALA A 172 -3.40 5.48 10.67
N THR A 173 -4.70 5.34 10.40
CA THR A 173 -5.67 6.43 10.64
C THR A 173 -5.85 6.72 12.13
N CYS A 174 -5.72 5.71 13.00
CA CYS A 174 -5.68 5.93 14.45
C CYS A 174 -4.49 6.78 14.92
N THR A 175 -3.42 6.91 14.12
CA THR A 175 -2.22 7.71 14.45
C THR A 175 -2.14 9.05 13.71
N TRP A 176 -2.71 9.16 12.51
CA TRP A 176 -2.49 10.32 11.62
C TRP A 176 -3.60 11.38 11.60
N ASP A 177 -4.84 11.06 12.03
CA ASP A 177 -5.93 12.06 12.10
C ASP A 177 -5.67 13.17 13.16
N VAL A 178 -4.73 12.94 14.08
CA VAL A 178 -4.34 13.92 15.10
C VAL A 178 -3.26 14.89 14.61
N TYR A 179 -2.43 14.53 13.62
CA TYR A 179 -1.16 15.24 13.37
C TYR A 179 -0.95 15.82 11.97
N VAL A 180 -1.75 15.48 10.96
CA VAL A 180 -1.44 15.90 9.56
C VAL A 180 -2.47 16.85 8.95
N TRP A 181 -3.61 17.09 9.59
CA TRP A 181 -4.67 17.98 9.06
C TRP A 181 -5.30 18.92 10.11
N LYS A 182 -4.50 19.43 11.04
CA LYS A 182 -4.79 20.69 11.74
C LYS A 182 -3.75 21.73 11.38
#